data_AF-A0A0Q5DD81-F1
#
_entry.id   AF-A0A0Q5DD81-F1
#
_cell.length_a   1.000
_cell.length_b   1.000
_cell.length_c   1.000
_cell.angle_alpha   90.00
_cell.angle_beta   90.00
_cell.angle_gamma   90.00
#
_symmetry.space_group_name_H-M   'P 1'
#
loop_
_entity.id
_entity.type
_entity.pdbx_description
1 polymer ?
#
loop_
_entity_poly.entity_id
_entity_poly.type
_entity_poly.pdbx_seq_one_letter_code
_entity_poly.pdbx_strand_id
1 'polypeptide(L)'
;MNIKSLLLGSAAALAAVSGAQAADAIVAAEPEPMEYVRVCDAFGTGYFYIPGTETCLKVGGYVRFDAKYNDAYRLDREGSYTNTRAHISLDTASDTEWGALKTKIVARFDYNPHHPQFGYEENTRTRLNQAYITWGGFLVGLADSQYSQFSGYAGDVINDDVISYGPFELNQVSYTFDAGNGFKVVASLEDDGTNDNDIPGGASDWPDAVLGAKYDNGTFAASLVGGYDESQEEGAVKGRISGKFGAFSAFLMGGWNSDGDGTNKYAPGTNYGDAVVGWGDWAVWGGAGYKFTDKVAANVQVGYTDSEVLAATANVKWTPVSGLLIQPEVSYTSVDNAQMDDDQWTGMVRLQRTF
;
A
#
# COMPACT_ATOMS: atom_id res chain seq x y z
N MET A 1 24.11 55.32 73.15
CA MET A 1 25.23 54.67 72.45
C MET A 1 25.59 55.51 71.23
N ASN A 2 26.84 55.96 71.21
CA ASN A 2 27.73 56.42 70.13
C ASN A 2 27.22 57.15 68.87
N ILE A 3 27.94 58.25 68.61
CA ILE A 3 27.88 59.27 67.55
C ILE A 3 28.71 58.81 66.31
N LYS A 4 28.45 59.48 65.17
CA LYS A 4 29.37 59.90 64.07
C LYS A 4 29.11 59.16 62.74
N SER A 5 28.62 59.80 61.68
CA SER A 5 29.23 60.84 60.81
C SER A 5 30.44 60.33 60.02
N LEU A 6 30.41 60.42 58.69
CA LEU A 6 31.46 61.00 57.82
C LEU A 6 30.98 60.97 56.33
N LEU A 7 30.80 62.11 55.66
CA LEU A 7 31.77 62.85 54.79
C LEU A 7 32.09 62.08 53.49
N LEU A 8 31.69 62.54 52.29
CA LEU A 8 32.17 63.66 51.44
C LEU A 8 33.02 63.15 50.26
N GLY A 9 32.85 63.80 49.10
CA GLY A 9 33.90 64.03 48.09
C GLY A 9 33.80 63.13 46.86
N SER A 10 33.33 63.60 45.71
CA SER A 10 33.95 64.56 44.75
C SER A 10 35.15 64.00 44.00
N ALA A 11 35.03 63.91 42.67
CA ALA A 11 36.01 64.25 41.61
C ALA A 11 35.66 63.43 40.34
N ALA A 12 35.07 64.05 39.32
CA ALA A 12 35.75 64.80 38.25
C ALA A 12 36.15 63.90 37.07
N ALA A 13 35.68 64.31 35.90
CA ALA A 13 35.91 63.71 34.59
C ALA A 13 37.40 63.61 34.24
N LEU A 14 37.76 62.52 33.57
CA LEU A 14 38.94 62.47 32.70
C LEU A 14 38.47 62.14 31.29
N ALA A 15 38.72 63.09 30.40
CA ALA A 15 38.54 63.00 28.97
C ALA A 15 39.54 62.02 28.34
N ALA A 16 39.07 61.33 27.31
CA ALA A 16 39.75 60.87 26.11
C ALA A 16 41.24 60.50 26.18
N VAL A 17 41.52 59.20 26.01
CA VAL A 17 42.70 58.74 25.27
C VAL A 17 42.23 57.71 24.24
N SER A 18 42.52 58.02 22.99
CA SER A 18 42.45 57.12 21.84
C SER A 18 43.33 55.90 22.06
N GLY A 19 42.73 54.73 22.26
CA GLY A 19 43.37 53.44 22.06
C GLY A 19 42.88 52.86 20.75
N ALA A 20 43.74 52.84 19.73
CA ALA A 20 43.51 52.04 18.54
C ALA A 20 43.39 50.56 18.94
N GLN A 21 42.25 49.95 18.65
CA GLN A 21 42.09 48.50 18.57
C GLN A 21 41.54 48.23 17.18
N ALA A 22 42.43 47.78 16.30
CA ALA A 22 42.05 47.05 15.12
C ALA A 22 41.62 45.65 15.56
N ALA A 23 40.38 45.30 15.28
CA ALA A 23 39.99 43.96 14.90
C ALA A 23 38.69 44.14 14.13
N ASP A 24 38.72 43.80 12.85
CA ASP A 24 37.50 43.62 12.05
C ASP A 24 36.52 42.81 12.89
N ALA A 25 35.43 43.46 13.29
CA ALA A 25 34.25 42.75 13.71
C ALA A 25 33.77 42.01 12.47
N ILE A 26 34.24 40.78 12.29
CA ILE A 26 33.48 39.79 11.55
C ILE A 26 32.19 39.70 12.35
N VAL A 27 31.20 40.48 11.91
CA VAL A 27 29.80 40.21 12.18
C VAL A 27 29.60 38.83 11.60
N ALA A 28 29.79 37.81 12.44
CA ALA A 28 29.18 36.53 12.20
C ALA A 28 27.70 36.88 12.11
N ALA A 29 27.19 36.94 10.88
CA ALA A 29 25.76 36.94 10.65
C ALA A 29 25.23 35.84 11.58
N GLU A 30 24.44 36.25 12.56
CA GLU A 30 23.72 35.31 13.40
C GLU A 30 23.06 34.35 12.41
N PRO A 31 23.43 33.06 12.41
CA PRO A 31 22.98 32.16 11.36
C PRO A 31 21.47 32.24 11.40
N GLU A 32 20.88 32.81 10.34
CA GLU A 32 19.43 32.84 10.23
C GLU A 32 18.98 31.41 10.47
N PRO A 33 17.97 31.17 11.33
CA PRO A 33 17.48 29.82 11.54
C PRO A 33 17.04 29.32 10.17
N MET A 34 17.93 28.56 9.53
CA MET A 34 17.72 28.07 8.19
C MET A 34 16.54 27.12 8.33
N GLU A 35 15.37 27.57 7.90
CA GLU A 35 14.21 26.72 7.72
C GLU A 35 14.51 25.81 6.52
N TYR A 36 15.37 24.81 6.75
CA TYR A 36 15.79 23.87 5.72
C TYR A 36 14.59 23.10 5.15
N VAL A 37 13.51 22.98 5.92
CA VAL A 37 12.30 22.27 5.53
C VAL A 37 11.14 23.26 5.50
N ARG A 38 10.78 23.71 4.29
CA ARG A 38 9.61 24.57 4.06
C ARG A 38 8.40 23.71 3.77
N VAL A 39 7.25 24.06 4.32
CA VAL A 39 5.98 23.37 4.02
C VAL A 39 5.63 23.58 2.54
N CYS A 40 5.16 22.52 1.88
CA CYS A 40 4.63 22.59 0.52
C CYS A 40 3.13 22.29 0.53
N ASP A 41 2.32 23.34 0.54
CA ASP A 41 0.86 23.20 0.57
C ASP A 41 0.25 22.82 -0.79
N ALA A 42 1.00 22.99 -1.90
CA ALA A 42 0.53 22.77 -3.26
C ALA A 42 0.02 21.34 -3.53
N PHE A 43 0.61 20.34 -2.85
CA PHE A 43 0.27 18.92 -3.04
C PHE A 43 -0.41 18.30 -1.82
N GLY A 44 -0.78 19.13 -0.84
CA GLY A 44 -1.55 18.75 0.34
C GLY A 44 -0.73 18.51 1.61
N THR A 45 -1.41 18.08 2.66
CA THR A 45 -0.82 17.95 4.00
C THR A 45 0.30 16.91 4.05
N GLY A 46 1.39 17.27 4.74
CA GLY A 46 2.55 16.41 4.97
C GLY A 46 3.65 16.53 3.93
N TYR A 47 3.46 17.37 2.89
CA TYR A 47 4.51 17.69 1.93
C TYR A 47 5.40 18.83 2.42
N PHE A 48 6.68 18.71 2.14
CA PHE A 48 7.69 19.75 2.35
C PHE A 48 8.60 19.85 1.14
N TYR A 49 9.17 21.03 0.88
CA TYR A 49 10.13 21.20 -0.21
C TYR A 49 11.44 20.48 0.08
N ILE A 50 11.96 19.75 -0.89
CA ILE A 50 13.34 19.26 -0.86
C ILE A 50 14.27 20.49 -0.94
N PRO A 51 15.21 20.66 0.01
CA PRO A 51 16.08 21.83 0.07
C PRO A 51 16.77 22.10 -1.28
N GLY A 52 16.70 23.35 -1.75
CA GLY A 52 17.32 23.77 -3.03
C GLY A 52 16.50 23.42 -4.28
N THR A 53 15.25 22.95 -4.14
CA THR A 53 14.37 22.61 -5.28
C THR A 53 12.94 23.13 -5.09
N GLU A 54 12.13 23.02 -6.15
CA GLU A 54 10.67 23.23 -6.13
C GLU A 54 9.90 21.89 -6.02
N THR A 55 10.61 20.77 -5.84
CA THR A 55 10.01 19.45 -5.64
C THR A 55 9.56 19.28 -4.21
N CYS A 56 8.31 18.89 -4.03
CA CYS A 56 7.73 18.55 -2.75
C CYS A 56 7.91 17.07 -2.46
N LEU A 57 8.25 16.73 -1.22
CA LEU A 57 8.42 15.38 -0.71
C LEU A 57 7.48 15.18 0.47
N LYS A 58 6.83 14.01 0.52
CA LYS A 58 6.10 13.50 1.68
C LYS A 58 6.72 12.19 2.10
N VAL A 59 7.01 12.07 3.39
CA VAL A 59 7.46 10.84 4.02
C VAL A 59 6.31 10.31 4.84
N GLY A 60 6.02 9.02 4.68
CA GLY A 60 5.01 8.33 5.46
C GLY A 60 5.40 6.89 5.69
N GLY A 61 4.54 6.18 6.40
CA GLY A 61 4.75 4.75 6.56
C GLY A 61 3.94 4.16 7.70
N TYR A 62 4.31 2.94 8.06
CA TYR A 62 3.78 2.32 9.25
C TYR A 62 4.72 1.25 9.81
N VAL A 63 4.61 1.02 11.12
CA VAL A 63 5.10 -0.19 11.76
C VAL A 63 3.90 -1.06 12.12
N ARG A 64 4.00 -2.35 11.83
CA ARG A 64 2.92 -3.30 12.03
C ARG A 64 3.44 -4.57 12.66
N PHE A 65 2.68 -5.11 13.59
CA PHE A 65 2.88 -6.43 14.16
C PHE A 65 1.62 -7.26 13.93
N ASP A 66 1.81 -8.41 13.30
CA ASP A 66 0.80 -9.40 13.05
C ASP A 66 1.10 -10.63 13.92
N ALA A 67 0.12 -11.10 14.70
CA ALA A 67 0.15 -12.39 15.37
C ALA A 67 -1.03 -13.22 14.85
N LYS A 68 -0.74 -14.40 14.30
CA LYS A 68 -1.77 -15.31 13.78
C LYS A 68 -1.60 -16.71 14.39
N TYR A 69 -2.71 -17.42 14.48
CA TYR A 69 -2.76 -18.85 14.78
C TYR A 69 -3.37 -19.54 13.56
N ASN A 70 -2.65 -20.52 13.03
CA ASN A 70 -2.86 -21.16 11.73
C ASN A 70 -2.68 -20.20 10.53
N ASP A 71 -2.89 -20.69 9.31
CA ASP A 71 -2.69 -19.94 8.07
C ASP A 71 -3.87 -20.08 7.09
N ALA A 72 -4.53 -18.97 6.77
CA ALA A 72 -5.68 -18.97 5.86
C ALA A 72 -5.31 -19.35 4.41
N TYR A 73 -4.01 -19.28 4.09
CA TYR A 73 -3.47 -19.59 2.75
C TYR A 73 -2.80 -20.96 2.70
N ARG A 74 -2.59 -21.65 3.83
CA ARG A 74 -1.83 -22.91 3.88
C ARG A 74 -2.50 -23.82 4.91
N LEU A 75 -3.41 -24.67 4.44
CA LEU A 75 -4.33 -25.42 5.31
C LEU A 75 -3.61 -26.51 6.12
N ASP A 76 -2.40 -26.87 5.72
CA ASP A 76 -1.47 -27.77 6.42
C ASP A 76 -0.69 -27.10 7.57
N ARG A 77 -0.76 -25.76 7.69
CA ARG A 77 0.05 -24.98 8.63
C ARG A 77 -0.68 -24.63 9.91
N GLU A 78 -0.46 -25.45 10.93
CA GLU A 78 -0.95 -25.23 12.28
C GLU A 78 0.06 -24.50 13.17
N GLY A 79 -0.45 -23.68 14.09
CA GLY A 79 0.34 -23.07 15.17
C GLY A 79 0.48 -21.56 15.08
N SER A 80 1.37 -20.99 15.91
CA SER A 80 1.50 -19.55 16.05
C SER A 80 2.55 -18.97 15.11
N TYR A 81 2.18 -17.94 14.34
CA TYR A 81 3.09 -17.18 13.50
C TYR A 81 3.06 -15.70 13.87
N THR A 82 4.20 -15.05 13.73
CA THR A 82 4.34 -13.61 13.93
C THR A 82 5.03 -12.98 12.75
N ASN A 83 4.67 -11.74 12.43
CA ASN A 83 5.34 -10.94 11.43
C ASN A 83 5.38 -9.48 11.86
N THR A 84 6.58 -8.93 12.00
CA THR A 84 6.79 -7.50 12.14
C THR A 84 7.07 -6.91 10.77
N ARG A 85 6.42 -5.81 10.42
CA ARG A 85 6.65 -5.08 9.16
C ARG A 85 6.96 -3.62 9.43
N ALA A 86 8.02 -3.11 8.84
CA ALA A 86 8.24 -1.70 8.61
C ALA A 86 7.95 -1.38 7.14
N HIS A 87 7.08 -0.40 6.91
CA HIS A 87 6.73 0.11 5.60
C HIS A 87 7.11 1.60 5.56
N ILE A 88 7.89 1.98 4.55
CA ILE A 88 8.33 3.36 4.33
C ILE A 88 7.83 3.79 2.96
N SER A 89 7.09 4.89 2.91
CA SER A 89 6.63 5.51 1.67
C SER A 89 7.26 6.88 1.47
N LEU A 90 7.73 7.13 0.25
CA LEU A 90 8.21 8.42 -0.19
C LEU A 90 7.40 8.82 -1.42
N ASP A 91 6.70 9.94 -1.33
CA ASP A 91 5.93 10.51 -2.43
C ASP A 91 6.56 11.85 -2.81
N THR A 92 6.90 12.05 -4.08
CA THR A 92 7.34 13.37 -4.57
C THR A 92 6.37 13.95 -5.58
N ALA A 93 6.32 15.28 -5.65
CA ALA A 93 5.50 16.00 -6.60
C ALA A 93 6.15 17.32 -7.01
N SER A 94 6.08 17.61 -8.31
CA SER A 94 6.49 18.89 -8.89
C SER A 94 5.41 19.35 -9.86
N ASP A 95 5.15 20.65 -9.89
CA ASP A 95 4.24 21.21 -10.88
C ASP A 95 4.99 21.38 -12.20
N THR A 96 4.29 21.12 -13.31
CA THR A 96 4.85 21.24 -14.65
C THR A 96 3.81 21.88 -15.57
N GLU A 97 4.25 22.38 -16.72
CA GLU A 97 3.33 22.96 -17.72
C GLU A 97 2.26 21.97 -18.24
N TRP A 98 2.45 20.66 -18.01
CA TRP A 98 1.54 19.58 -18.40
C TRP A 98 0.79 18.95 -17.20
N GLY A 99 0.83 19.61 -16.04
CA GLY A 99 0.24 19.17 -14.79
C GLY A 99 1.25 18.51 -13.84
N ALA A 100 0.76 18.01 -12.71
CA ALA A 100 1.62 17.48 -11.66
C ALA A 100 2.40 16.22 -12.10
N LEU A 101 3.72 16.29 -12.03
CA LEU A 101 4.62 15.13 -12.13
C LEU A 101 4.84 14.56 -10.72
N LYS A 102 4.48 13.30 -10.50
CA LYS A 102 4.61 12.66 -9.19
C LYS A 102 5.40 11.37 -9.25
N THR A 103 6.05 11.02 -8.15
CA THR A 103 6.65 9.69 -7.98
C THR A 103 6.23 9.08 -6.65
N LYS A 104 6.22 7.76 -6.59
CA LYS A 104 5.97 7.01 -5.36
C LYS A 104 6.98 5.88 -5.23
N ILE A 105 7.58 5.77 -4.06
CA ILE A 105 8.45 4.67 -3.65
C ILE A 105 7.89 4.07 -2.37
N VAL A 106 7.76 2.75 -2.35
CA VAL A 106 7.37 1.99 -1.16
C VAL A 106 8.38 0.87 -0.92
N ALA A 107 9.14 1.01 0.17
CA ALA A 107 10.04 -0.03 0.65
C ALA A 107 9.45 -0.72 1.88
N ARG A 108 9.61 -2.04 1.93
CA ARG A 108 9.08 -2.88 3.00
C ARG A 108 10.15 -3.79 3.55
N PHE A 109 10.21 -3.84 4.88
CA PHE A 109 11.06 -4.75 5.64
C PHE A 109 10.16 -5.60 6.52
N ASP A 110 10.21 -6.92 6.37
CA ASP A 110 9.52 -7.86 7.23
C ASP A 110 10.53 -8.62 8.09
N TYR A 111 10.13 -8.95 9.31
CA TYR A 111 10.76 -9.94 10.16
C TYR A 111 9.74 -11.03 10.50
N ASN A 112 10.00 -12.26 10.07
CA ASN A 112 9.20 -13.44 10.33
C ASN A 112 10.12 -14.61 10.72
N PRO A 113 10.06 -15.11 11.98
CA PRO A 113 10.92 -16.18 12.45
C PRO A 113 10.63 -17.56 11.83
N HIS A 114 9.55 -17.67 11.04
CA HIS A 114 9.11 -18.91 10.38
C HIS A 114 9.29 -18.85 8.86
N HIS A 115 10.19 -18.00 8.35
CA HIS A 115 10.52 -17.95 6.93
C HIS A 115 11.79 -18.78 6.64
N PRO A 116 11.66 -20.04 6.17
CA PRO A 116 12.83 -20.81 5.77
C PRO A 116 13.33 -20.33 4.41
N GLN A 117 14.60 -19.90 4.31
CA GLN A 117 15.26 -19.72 3.01
C GLN A 117 16.59 -20.50 3.01
N PHE A 118 16.66 -21.53 2.16
CA PHE A 118 17.88 -22.22 1.70
C PHE A 118 19.10 -22.21 2.66
N GLY A 119 18.97 -22.82 3.84
CA GLY A 119 20.11 -23.08 4.72
C GLY A 119 20.69 -21.87 5.47
N TYR A 120 20.03 -20.71 5.43
CA TYR A 120 20.35 -19.54 6.26
C TYR A 120 19.11 -19.11 7.05
N GLU A 121 19.28 -18.79 8.34
CA GLU A 121 18.22 -18.23 9.21
C GLU A 121 17.97 -16.75 8.88
N GLU A 122 17.64 -16.42 7.62
CA GLU A 122 17.26 -15.07 7.24
C GLU A 122 15.77 -14.84 7.54
N ASN A 123 15.50 -14.53 8.81
CA ASN A 123 14.16 -14.15 9.28
C ASN A 123 13.71 -12.79 8.72
N THR A 124 14.60 -12.04 8.05
CA THR A 124 14.32 -10.69 7.54
C THR A 124 14.17 -10.72 6.02
N ARG A 125 13.10 -10.12 5.48
CA ARG A 125 12.90 -9.95 4.03
C ARG A 125 12.74 -8.47 3.69
N THR A 126 13.42 -8.02 2.64
CA THR A 126 13.27 -6.66 2.10
C THR A 126 12.63 -6.72 0.71
N ARG A 127 11.66 -5.85 0.45
CA ARG A 127 10.95 -5.74 -0.85
C ARG A 127 10.78 -4.28 -1.26
N LEU A 128 10.88 -4.03 -2.56
CA LEU A 128 10.39 -2.81 -3.21
C LEU A 128 8.98 -3.13 -3.71
N ASN A 129 7.95 -2.58 -3.06
CA ASN A 129 6.55 -2.88 -3.38
C ASN A 129 6.00 -1.97 -4.47
N GLN A 130 6.42 -0.70 -4.49
CA GLN A 130 6.00 0.28 -5.49
C GLN A 130 7.19 1.19 -5.82
N ALA A 131 7.37 1.50 -7.09
CA ALA A 131 8.35 2.45 -7.60
C ALA A 131 7.91 2.94 -8.98
N TYR A 132 7.11 4.01 -9.02
CA TYR A 132 6.51 4.48 -10.26
C TYR A 132 6.45 6.00 -10.37
N ILE A 133 6.29 6.46 -11.60
CA ILE A 133 6.08 7.86 -11.98
C ILE A 133 4.64 8.00 -12.48
N THR A 134 3.95 9.08 -12.11
CA THR A 134 2.66 9.45 -12.71
C THR A 134 2.70 10.86 -13.27
N TRP A 135 2.14 11.02 -14.47
CA TRP A 135 2.10 12.30 -15.17
C TRP A 135 1.08 12.28 -16.31
N GLY A 136 0.20 13.27 -16.39
CA GLY A 136 -0.73 13.40 -17.52
C GLY A 136 -1.65 12.20 -17.78
N GLY A 137 -1.98 11.42 -16.74
CA GLY A 137 -2.77 10.17 -16.85
C GLY A 137 -1.94 8.90 -17.05
N PHE A 138 -0.64 9.03 -17.31
CA PHE A 138 0.27 7.88 -17.35
C PHE A 138 0.69 7.43 -15.95
N LEU A 139 0.92 6.13 -15.82
CA LEU A 139 1.67 5.47 -14.75
C LEU A 139 2.76 4.62 -15.40
N VAL A 140 4.01 4.80 -14.97
CA VAL A 140 5.16 4.03 -15.49
C VAL A 140 6.01 3.53 -14.33
N GLY A 141 6.28 2.22 -14.30
CA GLY A 141 7.15 1.57 -13.31
C GLY A 141 6.43 0.47 -12.54
N LEU A 142 6.96 0.14 -11.35
CA LEU A 142 6.48 -0.94 -10.50
C LEU A 142 5.24 -0.51 -9.70
N ALA A 143 4.10 -1.14 -9.96
CA ALA A 143 2.86 -0.96 -9.22
C ALA A 143 2.01 -2.24 -9.27
N ASP A 144 0.89 -2.28 -8.57
CA ASP A 144 -0.08 -3.38 -8.75
C ASP A 144 -0.66 -3.34 -10.17
N SER A 145 -1.03 -4.48 -10.73
CA SER A 145 -1.69 -4.51 -12.05
C SER A 145 -2.93 -3.64 -12.08
N GLN A 146 -3.21 -2.98 -13.21
CA GLN A 146 -4.48 -2.30 -13.42
C GLN A 146 -5.66 -3.27 -13.33
N TYR A 147 -5.47 -4.54 -13.66
CA TYR A 147 -6.48 -5.58 -13.48
C TYR A 147 -6.89 -5.74 -12.01
N SER A 148 -5.93 -5.62 -11.08
CA SER A 148 -6.17 -5.75 -9.64
C SER A 148 -6.64 -4.45 -9.00
N GLN A 149 -5.97 -3.33 -9.27
CA GLN A 149 -6.21 -2.08 -8.55
C GLN A 149 -7.36 -1.23 -9.13
N PHE A 150 -7.62 -1.25 -10.44
CA PHE A 150 -8.54 -0.30 -11.08
C PHE A 150 -10.00 -0.50 -10.63
N SER A 151 -10.43 -1.75 -10.47
CA SER A 151 -11.75 -2.11 -9.94
C SER A 151 -11.88 -1.86 -8.44
N GLY A 152 -10.75 -1.84 -7.73
CA GLY A 152 -10.63 -1.93 -6.28
C GLY A 152 -10.42 -3.37 -5.81
N TYR A 153 -9.75 -3.49 -4.66
CA TYR A 153 -9.39 -4.75 -4.01
C TYR A 153 -10.60 -5.51 -3.43
N ALA A 154 -10.38 -6.76 -3.03
CA ALA A 154 -11.43 -7.69 -2.64
C ALA A 154 -12.06 -7.42 -1.27
N GLY A 155 -11.56 -6.55 -0.40
CA GLY A 155 -12.26 -6.25 0.86
C GLY A 155 -11.47 -5.38 1.83
N ASP A 156 -12.07 -5.09 2.99
CA ASP A 156 -11.38 -4.44 4.12
C ASP A 156 -11.11 -5.47 5.24
N VAL A 157 -10.51 -6.59 4.83
CA VAL A 157 -10.03 -7.67 5.70
C VAL A 157 -8.52 -7.86 5.55
N ILE A 158 -7.87 -8.56 6.48
CA ILE A 158 -6.43 -8.80 6.42
C ILE A 158 -6.13 -9.90 5.41
N ASN A 159 -6.89 -11.00 5.46
CA ASN A 159 -6.80 -12.12 4.54
C ASN A 159 -7.81 -11.93 3.40
N ASP A 160 -7.66 -10.87 2.60
CA ASP A 160 -8.63 -10.47 1.58
C ASP A 160 -8.44 -11.15 0.22
N ASP A 161 -7.29 -11.79 0.04
CA ASP A 161 -6.80 -12.38 -1.21
C ASP A 161 -6.51 -13.89 -1.06
N VAL A 162 -7.13 -14.57 -0.09
CA VAL A 162 -7.05 -16.05 0.04
C VAL A 162 -7.39 -16.69 -1.29
N ILE A 163 -8.50 -16.27 -1.90
CA ILE A 163 -8.75 -16.47 -3.33
C ILE A 163 -8.17 -15.25 -4.05
N SER A 164 -7.03 -15.40 -4.70
CA SER A 164 -6.37 -14.32 -5.43
C SER A 164 -7.25 -13.80 -6.57
N TYR A 165 -7.26 -12.50 -6.80
CA TYR A 165 -8.12 -11.84 -7.80
C TYR A 165 -7.34 -11.18 -8.93
N GLY A 166 -6.07 -11.57 -9.12
CA GLY A 166 -5.19 -11.08 -10.18
C GLY A 166 -3.77 -10.80 -9.70
N PRO A 167 -2.91 -10.25 -10.58
CA PRO A 167 -1.51 -10.02 -10.27
C PRO A 167 -1.29 -8.72 -9.49
N PHE A 168 -0.23 -8.68 -8.68
CA PHE A 168 0.23 -7.51 -7.93
C PHE A 168 1.70 -7.28 -8.19
N GLU A 169 2.19 -6.06 -7.92
CA GLU A 169 3.62 -5.72 -7.98
C GLU A 169 4.34 -6.14 -9.29
N LEU A 170 3.98 -5.50 -10.42
CA LEU A 170 4.64 -5.68 -11.73
C LEU A 170 5.05 -4.34 -12.36
N ASN A 171 6.00 -4.39 -13.30
CA ASN A 171 6.32 -3.22 -14.12
C ASN A 171 5.22 -2.99 -15.15
N GLN A 172 4.79 -1.75 -15.34
CA GLN A 172 3.75 -1.43 -16.31
C GLN A 172 3.94 -0.05 -16.92
N VAL A 173 3.33 0.12 -18.09
CA VAL A 173 3.00 1.43 -18.68
C VAL A 173 1.48 1.46 -18.86
N SER A 174 0.83 2.30 -18.07
CA SER A 174 -0.63 2.42 -18.08
C SER A 174 -1.04 3.84 -18.40
N TYR A 175 -2.16 3.99 -19.10
CA TYR A 175 -2.81 5.27 -19.31
C TYR A 175 -4.24 5.21 -18.80
N THR A 176 -4.59 6.12 -17.90
CA THR A 176 -5.97 6.30 -17.43
C THR A 176 -6.53 7.61 -17.98
N PHE A 177 -7.59 7.50 -18.78
CA PHE A 177 -8.42 8.64 -19.15
C PHE A 177 -9.49 8.87 -18.08
N ASP A 178 -9.58 10.09 -17.56
CA ASP A 178 -10.61 10.52 -16.63
C ASP A 178 -11.53 11.54 -17.33
N ALA A 179 -12.80 11.19 -17.53
CA ALA A 179 -13.76 12.05 -18.20
C ALA A 179 -14.29 13.19 -17.31
N GLY A 180 -13.92 13.23 -16.02
CA GLY A 180 -14.33 14.27 -15.07
C GLY A 180 -15.78 14.15 -14.56
N ASN A 181 -16.55 13.17 -15.03
CA ASN A 181 -17.94 12.90 -14.64
C ASN A 181 -18.10 11.56 -13.90
N GLY A 182 -17.00 11.01 -13.38
CA GLY A 182 -16.94 9.71 -12.71
C GLY A 182 -16.60 8.54 -13.64
N PHE A 183 -16.68 8.70 -14.96
CA PHE A 183 -16.24 7.69 -15.91
C PHE A 183 -14.72 7.74 -16.13
N LYS A 184 -14.09 6.57 -16.10
CA LYS A 184 -12.67 6.36 -16.37
C LYS A 184 -12.47 5.15 -17.27
N VAL A 185 -11.43 5.21 -18.10
CA VAL A 185 -10.97 4.08 -18.92
C VAL A 185 -9.47 3.93 -18.69
N VAL A 186 -9.00 2.69 -18.53
CA VAL A 186 -7.59 2.38 -18.39
C VAL A 186 -7.16 1.39 -19.47
N ALA A 187 -5.99 1.62 -20.05
CA ALA A 187 -5.26 0.66 -20.86
C ALA A 187 -3.86 0.49 -20.27
N SER A 188 -3.38 -0.75 -20.17
CA SER A 188 -2.09 -1.09 -19.57
C SER A 188 -1.35 -2.09 -20.44
N LEU A 189 -0.05 -1.88 -20.57
CA LEU A 189 0.90 -2.92 -20.97
C LEU A 189 1.69 -3.30 -19.72
N GLU A 190 1.66 -4.59 -19.38
CA GLU A 190 2.16 -5.10 -18.10
C GLU A 190 3.25 -6.14 -18.37
N ASP A 191 4.34 -6.05 -17.61
CA ASP A 191 5.47 -6.97 -17.71
C ASP A 191 5.02 -8.36 -17.27
N ASP A 192 5.23 -9.35 -18.14
CA ASP A 192 4.83 -10.72 -17.92
C ASP A 192 5.54 -11.32 -16.68
N GLY A 193 6.82 -10.96 -16.46
CA GLY A 193 7.61 -11.47 -15.33
C GLY A 193 8.10 -12.91 -15.49
N THR A 194 7.74 -13.58 -16.59
CA THR A 194 8.12 -14.95 -16.97
C THR A 194 8.77 -14.98 -18.37
N ASN A 195 9.26 -16.16 -18.77
CA ASN A 195 9.73 -16.46 -20.12
C ASN A 195 9.00 -17.73 -20.60
N ASP A 196 9.12 -18.11 -21.88
CA ASP A 196 8.51 -19.31 -22.50
C ASP A 196 8.69 -20.65 -21.75
N ASN A 197 9.51 -20.72 -20.70
CA ASN A 197 9.76 -21.94 -19.91
C ASN A 197 9.46 -21.77 -18.41
N ASP A 198 8.78 -20.70 -17.99
CA ASP A 198 8.43 -20.40 -16.59
C ASP A 198 9.62 -20.45 -15.61
N ILE A 199 10.83 -20.18 -16.11
CA ILE A 199 12.03 -20.07 -15.28
C ILE A 199 12.18 -18.60 -14.91
N PRO A 200 12.30 -18.23 -13.62
CA PRO A 200 12.77 -16.90 -13.23
C PRO A 200 14.12 -16.62 -13.91
N GLY A 201 14.11 -15.82 -14.98
CA GLY A 201 15.28 -15.56 -15.82
C GLY A 201 15.08 -15.88 -17.29
N GLY A 202 14.64 -14.86 -18.04
CA GLY A 202 14.61 -14.69 -19.49
C GLY A 202 14.01 -13.30 -19.78
N ALA A 203 14.11 -12.78 -21.01
CA ALA A 203 13.30 -11.62 -21.39
C ALA A 203 11.85 -12.07 -21.62
N SER A 204 10.86 -11.29 -21.21
CA SER A 204 9.46 -11.45 -21.63
C SER A 204 9.37 -11.16 -23.13
N ASP A 205 8.68 -12.03 -23.87
CA ASP A 205 8.57 -11.93 -25.33
C ASP A 205 7.63 -10.78 -25.73
N TRP A 206 6.45 -10.73 -25.11
CA TRP A 206 5.48 -9.63 -25.25
C TRP A 206 4.91 -9.19 -23.90
N PRO A 207 4.50 -7.91 -23.75
CA PRO A 207 3.77 -7.50 -22.56
C PRO A 207 2.36 -8.07 -22.57
N ASP A 208 1.86 -8.34 -21.38
CA ASP A 208 0.44 -8.58 -21.17
C ASP A 208 -0.37 -7.31 -21.40
N ALA A 209 -1.65 -7.47 -21.72
CA ALA A 209 -2.54 -6.35 -21.97
C ALA A 209 -3.70 -6.31 -20.97
N VAL A 210 -3.98 -5.13 -20.42
CA VAL A 210 -5.16 -4.88 -19.59
C VAL A 210 -5.98 -3.73 -20.17
N LEU A 211 -7.30 -3.92 -20.22
CA LEU A 211 -8.27 -2.88 -20.57
C LEU A 211 -9.40 -2.86 -19.56
N GLY A 212 -9.78 -1.68 -19.09
CA GLY A 212 -10.86 -1.54 -18.13
C GLY A 212 -11.65 -0.25 -18.28
N ALA A 213 -12.91 -0.30 -17.86
CA ALA A 213 -13.79 0.86 -17.74
C ALA A 213 -14.43 0.88 -16.35
N LYS A 214 -14.56 2.07 -15.77
CA LYS A 214 -15.14 2.26 -14.44
C LYS A 214 -16.01 3.51 -14.42
N TYR A 215 -17.13 3.42 -13.72
CA TYR A 215 -17.90 4.55 -13.24
C TYR A 215 -17.79 4.63 -11.73
N ASP A 216 -17.49 5.80 -11.17
CA ASP A 216 -17.40 6.03 -9.73
C ASP A 216 -17.81 7.47 -9.40
N ASN A 217 -18.87 7.60 -8.60
CA ASN A 217 -19.37 8.90 -8.11
C ASN A 217 -19.15 9.10 -6.61
N GLY A 218 -18.28 8.28 -6.00
CA GLY A 218 -17.97 8.31 -4.57
C GLY A 218 -18.99 7.60 -3.66
N THR A 219 -20.24 7.43 -4.12
CA THR A 219 -21.29 6.67 -3.41
C THR A 219 -21.46 5.28 -4.00
N PHE A 220 -21.48 5.19 -5.32
CA PHE A 220 -21.59 3.95 -6.09
C PHE A 220 -20.43 3.89 -7.10
N ALA A 221 -19.87 2.70 -7.25
CA ALA A 221 -18.89 2.42 -8.29
C ALA A 221 -19.20 1.08 -8.97
N ALA A 222 -19.02 1.05 -10.28
CA ALA A 222 -19.08 -0.15 -11.11
C ALA A 222 -17.88 -0.16 -12.05
N SER A 223 -17.22 -1.31 -12.19
CA SER A 223 -16.06 -1.47 -13.05
C SER A 223 -16.09 -2.82 -13.75
N LEU A 224 -15.53 -2.86 -14.95
CA LEU A 224 -15.22 -4.06 -15.70
C LEU A 224 -13.78 -3.94 -16.19
N VAL A 225 -12.97 -4.96 -15.98
CA VAL A 225 -11.58 -5.03 -16.42
C VAL A 225 -11.29 -6.40 -16.99
N GLY A 226 -10.54 -6.46 -18.07
CA GLY A 226 -10.05 -7.69 -18.68
C GLY A 226 -8.54 -7.65 -18.80
N GLY A 227 -7.91 -8.80 -18.58
CA GLY A 227 -6.48 -9.02 -18.80
C GLY A 227 -6.26 -10.17 -19.77
N TYR A 228 -5.25 -10.05 -20.62
CA TYR A 228 -4.79 -11.09 -21.53
C TYR A 228 -3.33 -11.39 -21.22
N ASP A 229 -3.06 -12.63 -20.86
CA ASP A 229 -1.77 -13.22 -20.57
C ASP A 229 -1.24 -13.83 -21.87
N GLU A 230 -0.18 -13.24 -22.40
CA GLU A 230 0.32 -13.64 -23.72
C GLU A 230 0.97 -15.02 -23.69
N SER A 231 1.70 -15.32 -22.60
CA SER A 231 2.47 -16.55 -22.45
C SER A 231 1.55 -17.77 -22.34
N GLN A 232 0.39 -17.58 -21.72
CA GLN A 232 -0.64 -18.62 -21.62
C GLN A 232 -1.60 -18.64 -22.83
N GLU A 233 -1.57 -17.64 -23.71
CA GLU A 233 -2.59 -17.41 -24.76
C GLU A 233 -4.04 -17.33 -24.21
N GLU A 234 -4.19 -16.96 -22.93
CA GLU A 234 -5.44 -16.97 -22.20
C GLU A 234 -5.69 -15.63 -21.48
N GLY A 235 -6.88 -15.45 -20.90
CA GLY A 235 -7.21 -14.23 -20.20
C GLY A 235 -8.31 -14.40 -19.16
N ALA A 236 -8.66 -13.28 -18.54
CA ALA A 236 -9.75 -13.25 -17.58
C ALA A 236 -10.45 -11.91 -17.61
N VAL A 237 -11.72 -11.92 -17.24
CA VAL A 237 -12.55 -10.72 -17.10
C VAL A 237 -13.09 -10.64 -15.68
N LYS A 238 -12.98 -9.47 -15.07
CA LYS A 238 -13.44 -9.20 -13.71
C LYS A 238 -14.35 -7.97 -13.66
N GLY A 239 -15.52 -8.16 -13.09
CA GLY A 239 -16.49 -7.11 -12.81
C GLY A 239 -16.60 -6.84 -11.32
N ARG A 240 -16.76 -5.57 -10.92
CA ARG A 240 -17.02 -5.20 -9.52
C ARG A 240 -18.06 -4.10 -9.43
N ILE A 241 -18.99 -4.25 -8.49
CA ILE A 241 -19.90 -3.21 -8.04
C ILE A 241 -19.66 -2.95 -6.56
N SER A 242 -19.74 -1.69 -6.15
CA SER A 242 -19.62 -1.31 -4.74
C SER A 242 -20.43 -0.07 -4.42
N GLY A 243 -20.86 0.04 -3.16
CA GLY A 243 -21.67 1.15 -2.70
C GLY A 243 -21.43 1.50 -1.24
N LYS A 244 -21.67 2.77 -0.91
CA LYS A 244 -21.69 3.30 0.46
C LYS A 244 -23.08 3.87 0.74
N PHE A 245 -23.67 3.46 1.85
CA PHE A 245 -25.02 3.81 2.28
C PHE A 245 -24.96 4.26 3.75
N GLY A 246 -24.54 5.51 3.96
CA GLY A 246 -24.26 6.04 5.30
C GLY A 246 -23.09 5.30 5.96
N ALA A 247 -23.34 4.67 7.10
CA ALA A 247 -22.34 3.88 7.84
C ALA A 247 -22.06 2.50 7.22
N PHE A 248 -22.92 2.02 6.31
CA PHE A 248 -22.79 0.73 5.66
C PHE A 248 -22.07 0.85 4.32
N SER A 249 -21.25 -0.13 3.97
CA SER A 249 -20.66 -0.28 2.64
C SER A 249 -20.69 -1.74 2.22
N ALA A 250 -20.84 -2.00 0.92
CA ALA A 250 -20.79 -3.34 0.38
C ALA A 250 -20.16 -3.37 -1.01
N PHE A 251 -19.65 -4.53 -1.41
CA PHE A 251 -19.23 -4.80 -2.77
C PHE A 251 -19.55 -6.24 -3.17
N LEU A 252 -19.65 -6.45 -4.47
CA LEU A 252 -19.69 -7.74 -5.12
C LEU A 252 -18.74 -7.68 -6.32
N MET A 253 -17.91 -8.70 -6.47
CA MET A 253 -16.94 -8.86 -7.54
C MET A 253 -17.03 -10.27 -8.07
N GLY A 254 -16.92 -10.43 -9.38
CA GLY A 254 -16.92 -11.72 -10.05
C GLY A 254 -15.88 -11.74 -11.15
N GLY A 255 -15.19 -12.85 -11.30
CA GLY A 255 -14.20 -13.13 -12.32
C GLY A 255 -14.63 -14.32 -13.17
N TRP A 256 -14.30 -14.27 -14.45
CA TRP A 256 -14.42 -15.39 -15.39
C TRP A 256 -13.05 -15.62 -16.03
N ASN A 257 -12.63 -16.88 -16.04
CA ASN A 257 -11.39 -17.36 -16.65
C ASN A 257 -11.70 -17.96 -18.02
N SER A 258 -10.90 -17.64 -19.04
CA SER A 258 -11.14 -18.18 -20.39
C SER A 258 -10.79 -19.66 -20.52
N ASP A 259 -9.88 -20.17 -19.68
CA ASP A 259 -9.54 -21.59 -19.58
C ASP A 259 -9.71 -22.08 -18.13
N GLY A 260 -10.89 -22.62 -17.82
CA GLY A 260 -11.20 -23.14 -16.49
C GLY A 260 -10.41 -24.38 -16.07
N ASP A 261 -9.77 -25.08 -17.00
CA ASP A 261 -8.91 -26.22 -16.70
C ASP A 261 -7.48 -25.78 -16.32
N GLY A 262 -7.12 -24.53 -16.60
CA GLY A 262 -5.82 -23.93 -16.38
C GLY A 262 -5.83 -22.71 -15.47
N THR A 263 -4.64 -22.14 -15.27
CA THR A 263 -4.46 -20.83 -14.63
C THR A 263 -3.73 -19.90 -15.58
N ASN A 264 -4.10 -18.63 -15.56
CA ASN A 264 -3.31 -17.55 -16.15
C ASN A 264 -3.08 -16.47 -15.10
N LYS A 265 -2.24 -15.49 -15.41
CA LYS A 265 -1.88 -14.41 -14.50
C LYS A 265 -3.07 -13.60 -13.96
N TYR A 266 -4.15 -13.50 -14.74
CA TYR A 266 -5.37 -12.76 -14.41
C TYR A 266 -6.48 -13.60 -13.75
N ALA A 267 -6.37 -14.93 -13.84
CA ALA A 267 -7.11 -15.91 -13.06
C ALA A 267 -6.13 -16.86 -12.32
N PRO A 268 -5.35 -16.35 -11.36
CA PRO A 268 -4.25 -17.09 -10.76
C PRO A 268 -4.74 -18.15 -9.78
N GLY A 269 -3.95 -19.21 -9.61
CA GLY A 269 -4.12 -20.17 -8.54
C GLY A 269 -3.53 -19.70 -7.21
N THR A 270 -4.15 -20.10 -6.10
CA THR A 270 -3.59 -19.93 -4.76
C THR A 270 -2.89 -21.22 -4.34
N ASN A 271 -1.70 -21.08 -3.76
CA ASN A 271 -0.99 -22.21 -3.16
C ASN A 271 -1.56 -22.50 -1.76
N TYR A 272 -2.19 -23.67 -1.58
CA TYR A 272 -2.78 -24.12 -0.31
C TYR A 272 -1.95 -25.22 0.38
N GLY A 273 -0.62 -25.20 0.25
CA GLY A 273 0.26 -26.26 0.76
C GLY A 273 1.16 -26.76 -0.35
N ASP A 274 0.97 -28.03 -0.72
CA ASP A 274 1.63 -28.65 -1.87
C ASP A 274 0.80 -28.56 -3.16
N ALA A 275 -0.45 -28.09 -3.08
CA ALA A 275 -1.35 -27.88 -4.21
C ALA A 275 -1.48 -26.39 -4.58
N VAL A 276 -1.54 -26.11 -5.88
CA VAL A 276 -1.98 -24.83 -6.43
C VAL A 276 -3.37 -25.03 -7.01
N VAL A 277 -4.35 -24.30 -6.48
CA VAL A 277 -5.76 -24.43 -6.87
C VAL A 277 -6.21 -23.13 -7.54
N GLY A 278 -6.63 -23.24 -8.79
CA GLY A 278 -7.15 -22.15 -9.63
C GLY A 278 -8.56 -21.70 -9.23
N TRP A 279 -9.11 -20.80 -10.04
CA TRP A 279 -10.53 -20.45 -9.93
C TRP A 279 -11.43 -21.54 -10.49
N GLY A 280 -10.97 -22.29 -11.48
CA GLY A 280 -11.85 -22.97 -12.43
C GLY A 280 -12.39 -21.95 -13.43
N ASP A 281 -13.63 -22.13 -13.87
CA ASP A 281 -14.25 -21.20 -14.84
C ASP A 281 -14.55 -19.81 -14.25
N TRP A 282 -14.78 -19.73 -12.94
CA TRP A 282 -15.20 -18.48 -12.30
C TRP A 282 -14.81 -18.39 -10.82
N ALA A 283 -14.76 -17.15 -10.34
CA ALA A 283 -14.61 -16.84 -8.93
C ALA A 283 -15.51 -15.67 -8.55
N VAL A 284 -16.00 -15.65 -7.31
CA VAL A 284 -16.84 -14.58 -6.77
C VAL A 284 -16.30 -14.14 -5.42
N TRP A 285 -16.33 -12.83 -5.17
CA TRP A 285 -16.00 -12.22 -3.89
C TRP A 285 -17.08 -11.23 -3.52
N GLY A 286 -17.58 -11.32 -2.30
CA GLY A 286 -18.56 -10.38 -1.75
C GLY A 286 -18.14 -9.95 -0.36
N GLY A 287 -18.52 -8.75 0.04
CA GLY A 287 -18.23 -8.30 1.38
C GLY A 287 -18.99 -7.05 1.76
N ALA A 288 -19.04 -6.83 3.06
CA ALA A 288 -19.75 -5.72 3.67
C ALA A 288 -18.98 -5.18 4.87
N GLY A 289 -19.14 -3.89 5.12
CA GLY A 289 -18.55 -3.17 6.23
C GLY A 289 -19.59 -2.28 6.89
N TYR A 290 -19.48 -2.12 8.21
CA TYR A 290 -20.30 -1.19 8.96
C TYR A 290 -19.44 -0.36 9.93
N LYS A 291 -19.54 0.96 9.81
CA LYS A 291 -18.87 1.91 10.69
C LYS A 291 -19.77 2.27 11.87
N PHE A 292 -19.58 1.60 13.00
CA PHE A 292 -20.36 1.86 14.22
C PHE A 292 -20.07 3.26 14.80
N THR A 293 -18.81 3.67 14.78
CA THR A 293 -18.34 4.98 15.25
C THR A 293 -17.14 5.44 14.42
N ASP A 294 -16.62 6.64 14.67
CA ASP A 294 -15.36 7.09 14.07
C ASP A 294 -14.13 6.26 14.45
N LYS A 295 -14.25 5.42 15.49
CA LYS A 295 -13.16 4.60 16.02
C LYS A 295 -13.36 3.10 15.84
N VAL A 296 -14.56 2.66 15.47
CA VAL A 296 -14.92 1.23 15.43
C VAL A 296 -15.70 0.93 14.16
N ALA A 297 -15.20 -0.03 13.39
CA ALA A 297 -15.87 -0.62 12.24
C ALA A 297 -15.74 -2.15 12.30
N ALA A 298 -16.64 -2.87 11.64
CA ALA A 298 -16.48 -4.31 11.39
C ALA A 298 -16.70 -4.59 9.92
N ASN A 299 -16.01 -5.62 9.43
CA ASN A 299 -16.07 -6.05 8.04
C ASN A 299 -16.23 -7.56 7.94
N VAL A 300 -16.89 -8.00 6.87
CA VAL A 300 -16.99 -9.40 6.47
C VAL A 300 -16.69 -9.51 4.98
N GLN A 301 -16.05 -10.61 4.59
CA GLN A 301 -15.77 -10.96 3.21
C GLN A 301 -16.01 -12.47 3.02
N VAL A 302 -16.58 -12.86 1.89
CA VAL A 302 -16.68 -14.24 1.44
C VAL A 302 -16.23 -14.32 0.00
N GLY A 303 -15.36 -15.27 -0.32
CA GLY A 303 -15.01 -15.64 -1.67
C GLY A 303 -15.33 -17.11 -1.93
N TYR A 304 -15.71 -17.44 -3.16
CA TYR A 304 -15.94 -18.81 -3.59
C TYR A 304 -15.52 -19.00 -5.06
N THR A 305 -15.02 -20.16 -5.43
CA THR A 305 -14.59 -20.48 -6.80
C THR A 305 -15.28 -21.72 -7.35
N ASP A 306 -15.23 -21.86 -8.68
CA ASP A 306 -15.69 -23.06 -9.38
C ASP A 306 -14.89 -24.31 -8.97
N SER A 307 -13.60 -24.14 -8.64
CA SER A 307 -12.76 -25.19 -8.04
C SER A 307 -13.06 -25.48 -6.55
N GLU A 308 -14.26 -25.14 -6.06
CA GLU A 308 -14.76 -25.48 -4.72
C GLU A 308 -13.89 -24.95 -3.56
N VAL A 309 -13.22 -23.81 -3.78
CA VAL A 309 -12.50 -23.08 -2.75
C VAL A 309 -13.45 -22.09 -2.08
N LEU A 310 -13.63 -22.17 -0.76
CA LEU A 310 -14.37 -21.20 0.04
C LEU A 310 -13.40 -20.45 0.97
N ALA A 311 -13.50 -19.13 1.01
CA ALA A 311 -12.80 -18.29 1.97
C ALA A 311 -13.77 -17.31 2.62
N ALA A 312 -13.94 -17.36 3.94
CA ALA A 312 -14.82 -16.47 4.69
C ALA A 312 -14.07 -15.81 5.84
N THR A 313 -14.09 -14.48 5.89
CA THR A 313 -13.30 -13.68 6.84
C THR A 313 -14.15 -12.61 7.49
N ALA A 314 -13.93 -12.37 8.79
CA ALA A 314 -14.59 -11.30 9.54
C ALA A 314 -13.61 -10.61 10.50
N ASN A 315 -13.69 -9.29 10.61
CA ASN A 315 -12.86 -8.52 11.54
C ASN A 315 -13.60 -7.38 12.23
N VAL A 316 -12.92 -6.84 13.24
CA VAL A 316 -13.25 -5.56 13.86
C VAL A 316 -12.02 -4.66 13.76
N LYS A 317 -12.18 -3.44 13.27
CA LYS A 317 -11.14 -2.41 13.25
C LYS A 317 -11.40 -1.43 14.37
N TRP A 318 -10.44 -1.30 15.28
CA TRP A 318 -10.48 -0.33 16.37
C TRP A 318 -9.32 0.67 16.26
N THR A 319 -9.66 1.95 16.18
CA THR A 319 -8.73 3.07 16.10
C THR A 319 -8.88 4.00 17.31
N PRO A 320 -8.36 3.61 18.50
CA PRO A 320 -8.59 4.37 19.73
C PRO A 320 -8.04 5.80 19.67
N VAL A 321 -6.94 5.99 18.94
CA VAL A 321 -6.26 7.26 18.68
C VAL A 321 -5.82 7.34 17.23
N SER A 322 -5.56 8.56 16.74
CA SER A 322 -5.16 8.79 15.36
C SER A 322 -3.92 7.98 14.96
N GLY A 323 -4.05 7.21 13.88
CA GLY A 323 -3.01 6.39 13.28
C GLY A 323 -2.60 5.14 14.06
N LEU A 324 -3.30 4.78 15.15
CA LEU A 324 -3.18 3.45 15.77
C LEU A 324 -4.37 2.59 15.36
N LEU A 325 -4.11 1.42 14.77
CA LEU A 325 -5.10 0.40 14.42
C LEU A 325 -4.84 -0.87 15.22
N ILE A 326 -5.90 -1.42 15.81
CA ILE A 326 -5.95 -2.76 16.40
C ILE A 326 -7.06 -3.51 15.67
N GLN A 327 -6.72 -4.64 15.05
CA GLN A 327 -7.63 -5.40 14.19
C GLN A 327 -7.53 -6.90 14.47
N PRO A 328 -8.39 -7.44 15.36
CA PRO A 328 -8.66 -8.87 15.39
C PRO A 328 -9.44 -9.32 14.15
N GLU A 329 -9.11 -10.49 13.64
CA GLU A 329 -9.73 -11.12 12.47
C GLU A 329 -9.82 -12.63 12.66
N VAL A 330 -10.88 -13.23 12.14
CA VAL A 330 -11.04 -14.67 12.02
C VAL A 330 -11.34 -15.01 10.56
N SER A 331 -10.70 -16.05 10.04
CA SER A 331 -10.91 -16.57 8.70
C SER A 331 -11.20 -18.07 8.77
N TYR A 332 -12.05 -18.54 7.87
CA TYR A 332 -12.26 -19.94 7.56
C TYR A 332 -11.99 -20.15 6.08
N THR A 333 -11.12 -21.09 5.76
CA THR A 333 -10.82 -21.49 4.38
C THR A 333 -11.09 -22.98 4.23
N SER A 334 -11.76 -23.38 3.16
CA SER A 334 -11.90 -24.79 2.78
C SER A 334 -11.64 -24.96 1.30
N VAL A 335 -11.06 -26.09 0.93
CA VAL A 335 -11.00 -26.57 -0.44
C VAL A 335 -11.50 -28.00 -0.42
N ASP A 336 -12.54 -28.26 -1.20
CA ASP A 336 -13.20 -29.57 -1.26
C ASP A 336 -13.32 -29.94 -2.73
N ASN A 337 -12.23 -30.43 -3.33
CA ASN A 337 -12.17 -30.80 -4.75
C ASN A 337 -11.26 -32.02 -4.98
N ALA A 338 -11.08 -32.40 -6.24
CA ALA A 338 -10.29 -33.59 -6.60
C ALA A 338 -8.78 -33.49 -6.27
N GLN A 339 -8.24 -32.28 -6.10
CA GLN A 339 -6.83 -32.05 -5.76
C GLN A 339 -6.60 -32.03 -4.24
N MET A 340 -7.58 -31.58 -3.45
CA MET A 340 -7.47 -31.39 -2.01
C MET A 340 -8.85 -31.37 -1.33
N ASP A 341 -8.94 -31.98 -0.15
CA ASP A 341 -10.10 -31.96 0.76
C ASP A 341 -9.58 -31.61 2.16
N ASP A 342 -9.50 -30.31 2.44
CA ASP A 342 -8.99 -29.75 3.70
C ASP A 342 -9.70 -28.45 4.07
N ASP A 343 -9.76 -28.16 5.37
CA ASP A 343 -10.26 -26.90 5.90
C ASP A 343 -9.40 -26.35 7.04
N GLN A 344 -9.48 -25.04 7.28
CA GLN A 344 -8.74 -24.41 8.38
C GLN A 344 -9.42 -23.14 8.90
N TRP A 345 -9.56 -23.08 10.23
CA TRP A 345 -9.80 -21.84 10.95
C TRP A 345 -8.49 -21.14 11.26
N THR A 346 -8.44 -19.84 10.97
CA THR A 346 -7.30 -18.96 11.26
C THR A 346 -7.75 -17.79 12.11
N GLY A 347 -7.03 -17.54 13.20
CA GLY A 347 -7.22 -16.36 14.05
C GLY A 347 -6.05 -15.39 13.90
N MET A 348 -6.31 -14.10 13.84
CA MET A 348 -5.26 -13.09 13.68
C MET A 348 -5.55 -11.84 14.50
N VAL A 349 -4.50 -11.20 15.01
CA VAL A 349 -4.58 -9.84 15.54
C VAL A 349 -3.45 -9.01 14.94
N ARG A 350 -3.83 -7.86 14.39
CA ARG A 350 -2.92 -6.84 13.86
C ARG A 350 -2.88 -5.62 14.76
N LEU A 351 -1.67 -5.15 15.04
CA LEU A 351 -1.42 -3.83 15.62
C LEU A 351 -0.61 -3.03 14.61
N GLN A 352 -1.07 -1.83 14.24
CA GLN A 352 -0.38 -0.98 13.29
C GLN A 352 -0.36 0.48 13.76
N ARG A 353 0.83 1.09 13.75
CA ARG A 353 1.01 2.52 13.90
C ARG A 353 1.42 3.13 12.57
N THR A 354 0.55 3.91 11.97
CA THR A 354 0.80 4.71 10.76
C THR A 354 1.25 6.10 11.15
N PHE A 355 2.19 6.68 10.42
CA PHE A 355 2.70 8.04 10.63
C PHE A 355 2.77 8.82 9.31
#